data_AF-A0A8J5JU51-F1
#
_entry.id   AF-A0A8J5JU51-F1
#
_cell.length_a   1.000
_cell.length_b   1.000
_cell.length_c   1.000
_cell.angle_alpha   90.00
_cell.angle_beta   90.00
_cell.angle_gamma   90.00
#
_symmetry.space_group_name_H-M   'P 1'
#
loop_
_entity.id
_entity.type
_entity.pdbx_description
1 polymer ?
#
loop_
_entity_poly.entity_id
_entity_poly.type
_entity_poly.pdbx_seq_one_letter_code
_entity_poly.pdbx_strand_id
1 'polypeptide(L)'
;AGFDELESGDIEDVLASHTEELTNKNLQQLTEHEDLQQLVDSGKIEDAEDEEVQDAKPRELPTSVLSSILREVDTQLQRLEDNDYNAERSRIAVRGAKSFLAPYEQLLCERRKTAKQQTLDVFFKSTPKKQTEDTEPQPSTSGIRRFFLPSHATKTAPDDDNTDDNNSQLSA
;
A
#
# COMPACT_ATOMS: atom_id res chain seq x y z
N ALA A 1 -13.95 49.10 -44.66
CA ALA A 1 -15.11 48.21 -44.58
C ALA A 1 -15.74 48.40 -43.22
N GLY A 2 -16.99 48.87 -43.20
CA GLY A 2 -17.83 48.96 -42.01
C GLY A 2 -19.01 48.00 -42.16
N PHE A 3 -19.88 47.93 -41.16
CA PHE A 3 -21.01 47.00 -41.04
C PHE A 3 -22.02 46.94 -42.22
N ASP A 4 -21.84 47.75 -43.28
CA ASP A 4 -22.64 47.76 -44.52
C ASP A 4 -22.39 46.54 -45.44
N GLU A 5 -21.33 45.76 -45.21
CA GLU A 5 -21.00 44.53 -45.96
C GLU A 5 -21.55 43.24 -45.31
N LEU A 6 -22.29 43.33 -44.20
CA LEU A 6 -22.87 42.17 -43.54
C LEU A 6 -24.23 41.84 -44.13
N GLU A 7 -24.34 40.68 -44.77
CA GLU A 7 -25.61 40.14 -45.23
C GLU A 7 -26.35 39.47 -44.07
N SER A 8 -27.68 39.37 -44.15
CA SER A 8 -28.48 38.70 -43.12
C SER A 8 -28.08 37.24 -42.91
N GLY A 9 -27.53 36.60 -43.96
CA GLY A 9 -26.99 35.23 -43.88
C GLY A 9 -25.75 35.13 -42.98
N ASP A 10 -24.90 36.15 -42.93
CA ASP A 10 -23.71 36.14 -42.06
C ASP A 10 -24.10 36.10 -40.57
N ILE A 11 -25.24 36.71 -40.23
CA ILE A 11 -25.79 36.70 -38.87
C ILE A 11 -26.38 35.33 -38.55
N GLU A 12 -27.05 34.70 -39.51
CA GLU A 12 -27.61 33.35 -39.35
C GLU A 12 -26.52 32.29 -39.20
N ASP A 13 -25.41 32.40 -39.92
CA ASP A 13 -24.26 31.50 -39.82
C ASP A 13 -23.55 31.60 -38.46
N VAL A 14 -23.40 32.82 -37.92
CA VAL A 14 -22.84 33.05 -36.58
C VAL A 14 -23.77 32.48 -35.51
N LEU A 15 -25.09 32.69 -35.62
CA LEU A 15 -26.05 32.14 -34.68
C LEU A 15 -26.11 30.61 -34.76
N ALA A 16 -26.02 30.03 -35.95
CA ALA A 16 -25.98 28.59 -36.16
C ALA A 16 -24.72 27.95 -35.54
N SER A 17 -23.58 28.64 -35.58
CA SER A 17 -22.33 28.17 -34.96
C SER A 17 -22.40 28.07 -33.43
N HIS A 18 -23.30 28.83 -32.78
CA HIS A 18 -23.44 28.89 -31.32
C HIS A 18 -24.67 28.16 -30.78
N THR A 19 -25.48 27.53 -31.64
CA THR A 19 -26.63 26.70 -31.24
C THR A 19 -26.25 25.31 -30.69
N GLU A 20 -25.00 25.08 -30.29
CA GLU A 20 -24.65 23.85 -29.57
C GLU A 20 -25.45 23.78 -28.26
N GLU A 21 -26.27 22.73 -28.11
CA GLU A 21 -26.94 22.42 -26.86
C GLU A 21 -25.87 22.16 -25.79
N LEU A 22 -25.73 23.10 -24.84
CA LEU A 22 -24.87 22.95 -23.68
C LEU A 22 -25.36 21.75 -22.85
N THR A 23 -24.80 20.58 -23.11
CA THR A 23 -25.05 19.39 -22.31
C THR A 23 -24.40 19.54 -20.93
N ASN A 24 -24.90 18.85 -19.90
CA ASN A 24 -24.38 18.92 -18.53
C ASN A 24 -22.86 18.66 -18.41
N LYS A 25 -22.23 18.03 -19.41
CA LYS A 25 -20.77 17.86 -19.51
C LYS A 25 -20.03 19.16 -19.81
N ASN A 26 -20.59 20.02 -20.67
CA ASN A 26 -19.98 21.32 -21.01
C ASN A 26 -20.02 22.27 -19.80
N LEU A 27 -21.05 22.16 -18.94
CA LEU A 27 -21.14 22.93 -17.70
C LEU A 27 -20.05 22.52 -16.68
N GLN A 28 -19.73 21.23 -16.59
CA GLN A 28 -18.63 20.74 -15.77
C GLN A 28 -17.27 21.22 -16.30
N GLN A 29 -17.06 21.19 -17.62
CA GLN A 29 -15.83 21.68 -18.24
C GLN A 29 -15.60 23.18 -18.04
N LEU A 30 -16.66 24.01 -18.07
CA LEU A 30 -16.56 25.43 -17.77
C LEU A 30 -16.18 25.69 -16.30
N THR A 31 -16.72 24.88 -15.38
CA THR A 31 -16.37 24.97 -13.95
C THR A 31 -14.90 24.57 -13.73
N GLU A 32 -14.46 23.49 -14.37
CA GLU A 32 -13.05 23.05 -14.31
C GLU A 32 -12.09 24.11 -14.87
N HIS A 33 -12.46 24.77 -15.97
CA HIS A 33 -11.65 25.82 -16.58
C HIS A 33 -11.64 27.11 -15.75
N GLU A 34 -12.75 27.50 -15.15
CA GLU A 34 -12.84 28.66 -14.26
C GLU A 34 -12.02 28.44 -12.98
N ASP A 35 -12.08 27.26 -12.40
CA ASP A 35 -11.27 26.87 -11.23
C ASP A 35 -9.76 26.88 -11.54
N LEU A 36 -9.37 26.41 -12.73
CA LEU A 36 -7.99 26.45 -13.20
C LEU A 36 -7.50 27.88 -13.46
N GLN A 37 -8.31 28.72 -14.09
CA GLN A 37 -7.98 30.13 -14.34
C GLN A 37 -7.82 30.90 -13.01
N GLN A 38 -8.70 30.63 -12.04
CA GLN A 38 -8.63 31.24 -10.71
C GLN A 38 -7.36 30.81 -9.95
N LEU A 39 -6.85 29.59 -10.15
CA LEU A 39 -5.58 29.13 -9.59
C LEU A 39 -4.36 29.81 -10.21
N VAL A 40 -4.39 30.10 -11.51
CA VAL A 40 -3.34 30.84 -12.23
C VAL A 40 -3.31 32.31 -11.78
N ASP A 41 -4.46 32.97 -11.75
CA ASP A 41 -4.57 34.39 -11.35
C ASP A 41 -4.27 34.62 -9.85
N SER A 42 -4.46 33.58 -9.02
CA SER A 42 -4.05 33.58 -7.61
C SER A 42 -2.54 33.43 -7.39
N GLY A 43 -1.74 33.32 -8.46
CA GLY A 43 -0.28 33.08 -8.38
C GLY A 43 0.08 31.70 -7.83
N LYS A 44 -0.84 30.72 -7.91
CA LYS A 44 -0.62 29.37 -7.36
C LYS A 44 -0.07 28.37 -8.39
N ILE A 45 0.00 28.79 -9.65
CA ILE A 45 0.72 28.11 -10.70
C ILE A 45 1.76 29.11 -11.19
N GLU A 46 2.93 29.09 -10.55
CA GLU A 46 4.11 29.72 -11.12
C GLU A 46 4.48 28.91 -12.37
N ASP A 47 4.53 29.61 -13.49
CA ASP A 47 5.01 29.11 -14.77
C ASP A 47 6.49 28.73 -14.57
N ALA A 48 6.71 27.48 -14.18
CA ALA A 48 8.03 26.95 -13.84
C ALA A 48 8.79 26.59 -15.12
N GLU A 49 9.05 27.59 -15.95
CA GLU A 49 10.14 27.54 -16.92
C GLU A 49 11.35 28.24 -16.30
N ASP A 50 12.36 27.45 -15.96
CA ASP A 50 13.73 27.84 -15.57
C ASP A 50 14.06 27.92 -14.07
N GLU A 51 13.85 26.83 -13.33
CA GLU A 51 14.61 26.58 -12.09
C GLU A 51 15.53 25.36 -12.23
N GLU A 52 16.81 25.69 -12.39
CA GLU A 52 18.00 24.90 -12.07
C GLU A 52 17.68 23.78 -11.06
N VAL A 53 17.73 22.52 -11.53
CA VAL A 53 17.46 21.32 -10.74
C VAL A 53 18.46 21.23 -9.60
N GLN A 54 18.14 21.88 -8.48
CA GLN A 54 18.84 21.70 -7.23
C GLN A 54 18.63 20.23 -6.81
N ASP A 55 19.72 19.57 -6.45
CA ASP A 55 19.79 18.18 -5.96
C ASP A 55 19.00 18.03 -4.63
N ALA A 56 17.68 18.12 -4.71
CA ALA A 56 16.80 18.01 -3.57
C ALA A 56 16.80 16.55 -3.09
N LYS A 57 17.09 16.35 -1.79
CA LYS A 57 17.03 15.03 -1.15
C LYS A 57 15.69 14.35 -1.50
N PRO A 58 15.70 13.07 -1.91
CA PRO A 58 14.48 12.35 -2.21
C PRO A 58 13.46 12.44 -1.08
N ARG A 59 12.21 12.77 -1.42
CA ARG A 59 11.11 12.84 -0.45
C ARG A 59 10.87 11.47 0.16
N GLU A 60 11.05 11.35 1.46
CA GLU A 60 10.80 10.12 2.20
C GLU A 60 9.30 9.99 2.54
N LEU A 61 8.73 8.80 2.30
CA LEU A 61 7.39 8.45 2.77
C LEU A 61 7.49 7.70 4.11
N PRO A 62 7.09 8.26 5.25
CA PRO A 62 7.18 7.58 6.55
C PRO A 62 6.29 6.34 6.62
N THR A 63 6.73 5.30 7.33
CA THR A 63 5.96 4.04 7.49
C THR A 63 4.62 4.26 8.18
N SER A 64 4.55 5.17 9.16
CA SER A 64 3.29 5.53 9.83
C SER A 64 2.29 6.15 8.86
N VAL A 65 2.74 7.11 8.05
CA VAL A 65 1.94 7.77 7.01
C VAL A 65 1.45 6.75 5.98
N LEU A 66 2.35 5.91 5.45
CA LEU A 66 1.98 4.84 4.52
C LEU A 66 0.91 3.91 5.10
N SER A 67 1.08 3.47 6.35
CA SER A 67 0.09 2.60 7.00
C SER A 67 -1.26 3.28 7.24
N SER A 68 -1.24 4.60 7.52
CA SER A 68 -2.47 5.37 7.71
C SER A 68 -3.23 5.55 6.40
N ILE A 69 -2.51 5.85 5.31
CA ILE A 69 -3.10 6.02 3.97
C ILE A 69 -3.76 4.71 3.53
N LEU A 70 -3.06 3.58 3.61
CA LEU A 70 -3.61 2.29 3.20
C LEU A 70 -4.89 1.93 3.99
N ARG A 71 -4.89 2.17 5.30
CA ARG A 71 -6.07 1.94 6.15
C ARG A 71 -7.25 2.84 5.78
N GLU A 72 -6.99 4.12 5.50
CA GLU A 72 -8.02 5.06 5.08
C GLU A 72 -8.64 4.62 3.74
N VAL A 73 -7.81 4.24 2.78
CA VAL A 73 -8.27 3.76 1.49
C VAL A 73 -9.11 2.49 1.63
N ASP A 74 -8.68 1.52 2.44
CA ASP A 74 -9.47 0.31 2.72
C ASP A 74 -10.86 0.66 3.30
N THR A 75 -10.91 1.66 4.19
CA THR A 75 -12.17 2.12 4.78
C THR A 75 -13.10 2.72 3.73
N GLN A 76 -12.57 3.54 2.81
CA GLN A 76 -13.35 4.12 1.73
C GLN A 76 -13.80 3.08 0.70
N LEU A 77 -12.95 2.10 0.39
CA LEU A 77 -13.30 0.98 -0.50
C LEU A 77 -14.41 0.11 0.08
N GLN A 78 -14.35 -0.19 1.39
CA GLN A 78 -15.42 -0.92 2.06
C GLN A 78 -16.73 -0.12 2.03
N ARG A 79 -16.67 1.18 2.32
CA ARG A 79 -17.84 2.05 2.25
C ARG A 79 -18.45 2.09 0.85
N LEU A 80 -17.63 2.09 -0.20
CA LEU A 80 -18.12 1.99 -1.58
C LEU A 80 -18.86 0.68 -1.83
N GLU A 81 -18.30 -0.44 -1.37
CA GLU A 81 -18.92 -1.77 -1.51
C GLU A 81 -20.26 -1.87 -0.76
N ASP A 82 -20.32 -1.33 0.46
CA ASP A 82 -21.51 -1.40 1.33
C ASP A 82 -22.68 -0.53 0.83
N ASN A 83 -22.39 0.55 0.11
CA ASN A 83 -23.40 1.55 -0.29
C ASN A 83 -23.78 1.47 -1.78
N ASP A 84 -23.04 0.72 -2.59
CA ASP A 84 -23.40 0.53 -4.01
C ASP A 84 -24.53 -0.50 -4.14
N TYR A 85 -25.63 -0.10 -4.78
CA TYR A 85 -26.71 -1.02 -5.15
C TYR A 85 -26.24 -2.11 -6.12
N ASN A 86 -25.24 -1.81 -6.96
CA ASN A 86 -24.63 -2.79 -7.85
C ASN A 86 -23.34 -3.35 -7.23
N ALA A 87 -23.49 -4.48 -6.52
CA ALA A 87 -22.38 -5.16 -5.86
C ALA A 87 -21.27 -5.60 -6.84
N GLU A 88 -21.59 -5.94 -8.10
CA GLU A 88 -20.53 -6.33 -9.05
C GLU A 88 -19.70 -5.13 -9.51
N ARG A 89 -20.34 -3.99 -9.75
CA ARG A 89 -19.62 -2.77 -10.10
C ARG A 89 -18.66 -2.35 -9.00
N SER A 90 -19.14 -2.30 -7.75
CA SER A 90 -18.29 -1.94 -6.61
C SER A 90 -17.17 -2.97 -6.41
N ARG A 91 -17.46 -4.27 -6.50
CA ARG A 91 -16.44 -5.32 -6.38
C ARG A 91 -15.34 -5.22 -7.45
N ILE A 92 -15.68 -4.89 -8.70
CA ILE A 92 -14.69 -4.66 -9.77
C ILE A 92 -13.81 -3.45 -9.43
N ALA A 93 -14.42 -2.34 -8.99
CA ALA A 93 -13.70 -1.13 -8.62
C ALA A 93 -12.76 -1.36 -7.42
N VAL A 94 -13.26 -2.00 -6.36
CA VAL A 94 -12.48 -2.34 -5.14
C VAL A 94 -11.30 -3.23 -5.49
N ARG A 95 -11.49 -4.25 -6.33
CA ARG A 95 -10.39 -5.12 -6.77
C ARG A 95 -9.33 -4.33 -7.54
N GLY A 96 -9.75 -3.49 -8.48
CA GLY A 96 -8.84 -2.66 -9.26
C GLY A 96 -7.99 -1.75 -8.37
N ALA A 97 -8.64 -1.04 -7.43
CA ALA A 97 -7.95 -0.18 -6.47
C ALA A 97 -6.92 -0.97 -5.63
N LYS A 98 -7.30 -2.13 -5.09
CA LYS A 98 -6.37 -2.99 -4.33
C LYS A 98 -5.19 -3.47 -5.17
N SER A 99 -5.41 -3.80 -6.44
CA SER A 99 -4.31 -4.15 -7.35
C SER A 99 -3.30 -3.01 -7.55
N PHE A 100 -3.76 -1.76 -7.63
CA PHE A 100 -2.86 -0.60 -7.73
C PHE A 100 -2.13 -0.27 -6.42
N LEU A 101 -2.70 -0.66 -5.27
CA LEU A 101 -2.11 -0.43 -3.95
C LEU A 101 -1.18 -1.57 -3.50
N ALA A 102 -1.23 -2.73 -4.13
CA ALA A 102 -0.42 -3.90 -3.78
C ALA A 102 1.10 -3.59 -3.64
N PRO A 103 1.74 -2.76 -4.50
CA PRO A 103 3.15 -2.40 -4.30
C PRO A 103 3.42 -1.68 -2.97
N TYR A 104 2.49 -0.84 -2.53
CA TYR A 104 2.59 -0.10 -1.27
C TYR A 104 2.34 -0.98 -0.05
N GLU A 105 1.44 -1.96 -0.16
CA GLU A 105 1.25 -3.00 0.86
C GLU A 105 2.52 -3.85 1.01
N GLN A 106 3.14 -4.24 -0.10
CA GLN A 106 4.40 -4.97 -0.10
C GLN A 106 5.52 -4.13 0.55
N LEU A 107 5.66 -2.86 0.17
CA LEU A 107 6.62 -1.94 0.78
C LEU A 107 6.42 -1.83 2.30
N LEU A 108 5.17 -1.74 2.76
CA LEU A 108 4.87 -1.71 4.19
C LEU A 108 5.27 -3.02 4.89
N CYS A 109 5.03 -4.15 4.24
CA CYS A 109 5.42 -5.48 4.74
C CYS A 109 6.95 -5.60 4.86
N GLU A 110 7.68 -5.18 3.84
CA GLU A 110 9.15 -5.17 3.82
C GLU A 110 9.72 -4.30 4.94
N ARG A 111 9.22 -3.07 5.09
CA ARG A 111 9.61 -2.15 6.18
C ARG A 111 9.36 -2.73 7.57
N ARG A 112 8.27 -3.47 7.75
CA ARG A 112 7.97 -4.17 9.01
C ARG A 112 8.95 -5.31 9.26
N LYS A 113 9.33 -6.07 8.23
CA LYS A 113 10.31 -7.16 8.35
C LYS A 113 11.69 -6.63 8.71
N THR A 114 12.15 -5.58 8.04
CA THR A 114 13.45 -4.97 8.33
C THR A 114 13.51 -4.36 9.72
N ALA A 115 12.45 -3.69 10.17
CA ALA A 115 12.37 -3.17 11.55
C ALA A 115 12.45 -4.30 12.59
N LYS A 116 11.78 -5.43 12.35
CA LYS A 116 11.87 -6.61 13.23
C LYS A 116 13.28 -7.21 13.24
N GLN A 117 13.94 -7.32 12.09
CA GLN A 117 15.31 -7.83 12.00
C GLN A 117 16.29 -6.92 12.77
N GLN A 118 16.23 -5.61 12.55
CA GLN A 118 17.04 -4.64 13.29
C GLN A 118 16.83 -4.73 14.80
N THR A 119 15.58 -4.96 15.23
CA THR A 119 15.25 -5.16 16.64
C THR A 119 15.96 -6.40 17.17
N LEU A 120 15.85 -7.55 16.50
CA LEU A 120 16.52 -8.79 16.92
C LEU A 120 18.04 -8.66 16.91
N ASP A 121 18.62 -8.01 15.90
CA ASP A 121 20.06 -7.77 15.83
C ASP A 121 20.58 -6.98 17.03
N VAL A 122 19.80 -6.01 17.52
CA VAL A 122 20.13 -5.28 18.75
C VAL A 122 20.05 -6.19 19.99
N PHE A 123 19.05 -7.08 20.07
CA PHE A 123 18.93 -8.04 21.18
C PHE A 123 20.05 -9.09 21.21
N PHE A 124 20.52 -9.56 20.05
CA PHE A 124 21.55 -10.61 19.97
C PHE A 124 22.99 -10.09 19.94
N LYS A 125 23.20 -8.76 19.85
CA LYS A 125 24.53 -8.17 20.00
C LYS A 125 25.01 -8.38 21.44
N SER A 126 25.83 -9.42 21.61
CA SER A 126 26.57 -9.67 22.84
C SER A 126 27.36 -8.41 23.19
N THR A 127 27.06 -7.82 24.35
CA THR A 127 27.81 -6.68 24.87
C THR A 127 29.29 -7.06 24.91
N PRO A 128 30.21 -6.29 24.29
CA PRO A 128 31.62 -6.59 24.41
C PRO A 128 31.93 -6.57 25.91
N LYS A 129 32.41 -7.72 26.43
CA LYS A 129 32.98 -7.79 27.77
C LYS A 129 34.02 -6.68 27.82
N LYS A 130 33.76 -5.64 28.62
CA LYS A 130 34.81 -4.71 29.02
C LYS A 130 35.92 -5.59 29.57
N GLN A 131 37.02 -5.67 28.85
CA GLN A 131 38.25 -6.25 29.35
C GLN A 131 38.65 -5.39 30.55
N THR A 132 38.33 -5.87 31.75
CA THR A 132 39.11 -5.56 32.93
C THR A 132 40.44 -6.26 32.74
N GLU A 133 41.40 -5.56 32.14
CA GLU A 133 42.81 -5.82 32.37
C GLU A 133 43.07 -5.57 33.86
N ASP A 134 43.21 -6.65 34.65
CA ASP A 134 44.51 -7.00 35.22
C ASP A 134 44.45 -8.31 36.03
N THR A 135 45.54 -9.09 35.92
CA THR A 135 45.98 -10.21 36.78
C THR A 135 45.69 -11.67 36.35
N GLU A 136 46.74 -12.22 35.73
CA GLU A 136 47.31 -13.59 35.87
C GLU A 136 46.70 -14.78 35.08
N PRO A 137 47.51 -15.54 34.31
CA PRO A 137 47.05 -16.68 33.52
C PRO A 137 47.02 -17.97 34.36
N GLN A 138 45.83 -18.55 34.56
CA GLN A 138 45.71 -19.94 35.03
C GLN A 138 45.53 -20.92 33.88
N PRO A 139 46.13 -22.13 33.98
CA PRO A 139 46.19 -23.07 32.86
C PRO A 139 44.85 -23.73 32.56
N SER A 140 44.66 -23.93 31.26
CA SER A 140 43.62 -24.71 30.62
C SER A 140 43.46 -26.11 31.23
N THR A 141 42.23 -26.46 31.63
CA THR A 141 41.81 -27.86 31.68
C THR A 141 40.54 -28.02 30.85
N SER A 142 40.72 -28.69 29.71
CA SER A 142 39.69 -29.29 28.88
C SER A 142 38.68 -30.07 29.72
N GLY A 143 37.39 -29.74 29.56
CA GLY A 143 36.28 -30.41 30.23
C GLY A 143 35.07 -30.50 29.31
N ILE A 144 35.22 -31.22 28.20
CA ILE A 144 34.10 -31.63 27.33
C ILE A 144 33.14 -32.47 28.19
N ARG A 145 32.05 -31.86 28.67
CA ARG A 145 30.89 -32.61 29.17
C ARG A 145 30.06 -33.06 27.97
N ARG A 146 30.39 -34.25 27.44
CA ARG A 146 29.47 -35.01 26.59
C ARG A 146 28.31 -35.48 27.47
N PHE A 147 27.12 -34.91 27.28
CA PHE A 147 25.90 -35.52 27.78
C PHE A 147 25.69 -36.83 27.02
N PHE A 148 26.04 -37.94 27.67
CA PHE A 148 25.68 -39.28 27.24
C PHE A 148 24.17 -39.44 27.40
N LEU A 149 23.47 -39.69 26.28
CA LEU A 149 22.15 -40.30 26.32
C LEU A 149 22.28 -41.75 26.81
N PRO A 150 21.44 -42.23 27.73
CA PRO A 150 21.25 -43.65 27.93
C PRO A 150 20.16 -44.16 26.98
N SER A 151 20.55 -45.02 26.04
CA SER A 151 19.64 -45.92 25.36
C SER A 151 19.27 -47.08 26.29
N HIS A 152 17.99 -47.38 26.40
CA HIS A 152 17.54 -48.72 26.76
C HIS A 152 16.35 -49.07 25.87
N ALA A 153 16.62 -49.92 24.90
CA ALA A 153 15.62 -50.69 24.19
C ALA A 153 15.43 -52.01 24.93
N THR A 154 14.19 -52.32 25.32
CA THR A 154 13.74 -53.72 25.39
C THR A 154 12.38 -53.83 24.73
N LYS A 155 12.31 -54.88 23.92
CA LYS A 155 11.32 -55.29 22.94
C LYS A 155 10.35 -56.25 23.62
N THR A 156 9.03 -56.09 23.41
CA THR A 156 8.07 -57.19 23.16
C THR A 156 6.65 -56.63 22.93
N ALA A 157 6.19 -56.74 21.69
CA ALA A 157 4.77 -56.92 21.33
C ALA A 157 4.45 -58.45 21.47
N PRO A 158 3.22 -58.98 21.27
CA PRO A 158 2.07 -58.38 20.57
C PRO A 158 0.66 -58.76 21.13
N ASP A 159 -0.35 -58.34 20.36
CA ASP A 159 -1.72 -58.88 20.20
C ASP A 159 -2.82 -58.52 21.22
N ASP A 160 -3.82 -57.80 20.72
CA ASP A 160 -5.27 -58.11 20.74
C ASP A 160 -6.01 -56.79 20.41
N ASP A 161 -6.42 -56.59 19.16
CA ASP A 161 -7.73 -57.00 18.65
C ASP A 161 -8.89 -56.30 19.39
N ASN A 162 -9.45 -55.24 18.81
CA ASN A 162 -10.85 -55.24 18.36
C ASN A 162 -11.24 -53.91 17.68
N THR A 163 -11.54 -54.02 16.39
CA THR A 163 -12.72 -53.52 15.67
C THR A 163 -13.80 -52.78 16.49
N ASP A 164 -14.24 -51.61 16.03
CA ASP A 164 -15.51 -51.44 15.29
C ASP A 164 -15.95 -49.96 15.21
N ASP A 165 -16.14 -49.52 13.97
CA ASP A 165 -17.35 -48.92 13.42
C ASP A 165 -18.22 -47.96 14.26
N ASN A 166 -18.37 -46.73 13.73
CA ASN A 166 -19.62 -46.22 13.14
C ASN A 166 -19.46 -44.72 12.83
N ASN A 167 -19.38 -44.29 11.58
CA ASN A 167 -20.49 -44.09 10.63
C ASN A 167 -21.69 -43.31 11.20
N SER A 168 -21.87 -42.09 10.71
CA SER A 168 -23.20 -41.54 10.41
C SER A 168 -23.06 -40.47 9.33
N GLN A 169 -23.26 -40.92 8.10
CA GLN A 169 -23.71 -40.11 6.98
C GLN A 169 -25.13 -39.58 7.18
N LEU A 170 -25.40 -38.46 6.49
CA LEU A 170 -26.63 -38.10 5.75
C LEU A 170 -28.01 -38.18 6.41
N SER A 171 -28.71 -37.04 6.38
CA SER A 171 -30.11 -36.82 5.96
C SER A 171 -30.41 -35.33 6.16
N ALA A 172 -31.18 -34.59 5.38
CA ALA A 172 -31.85 -34.70 4.09
C ALA A 172 -32.20 -33.24 3.71
#